data_AF-A0A2E1K1F3-F1
#
_entry.id   AF-A0A2E1K1F3-F1
#
_cell.length_a   1.000
_cell.length_b   1.000
_cell.length_c   1.000
_cell.angle_alpha   90.00
_cell.angle_beta   90.00
_cell.angle_gamma   90.00
#
_symmetry.space_group_name_H-M   'P 1'
#
loop_
_entity.id
_entity.type
_entity.pdbx_description
1 polymer ?
#
loop_
_entity_poly.entity_id
_entity_poly.type
_entity_poly.pdbx_seq_one_letter_code
_entity_poly.pdbx_strand_id
1 'polypeptide(L)'
;MWQDTNAIMAVAHIVLPMRKRLLGQAGEWLAVFIVFLSGYRLLAVNFRARAGEIDIICRRCGVIVFMEVKTRWQSDLSSCYSAVGMKKRQRILTTSQYFLSKYPQYLECTQRFDILIIRIMDLRIHWVKNAFSSPIIGLD
;
A
#
# COMPACT_ATOMS: atom_id res chain seq x y z
N MET A 1 -7.26 -40.78 17.66
CA MET A 1 -6.24 -39.87 18.21
C MET A 1 -5.36 -39.42 17.05
N TRP A 2 -5.67 -38.27 16.46
CA TRP A 2 -5.01 -37.77 15.24
C TRP A 2 -3.61 -37.25 15.60
N GLN A 3 -2.57 -38.04 15.31
CA GLN A 3 -1.16 -37.72 15.59
C GLN A 3 -0.38 -37.30 14.34
N ASP A 4 -1.05 -36.99 13.23
CA ASP A 4 -0.36 -36.63 12.00
C ASP A 4 -0.16 -35.12 11.91
N THR A 5 0.80 -34.62 12.69
CA THR A 5 1.17 -33.19 12.77
C THR A 5 1.51 -32.62 11.38
N ASN A 6 2.00 -33.45 10.46
CA ASN A 6 2.33 -33.05 9.09
C ASN A 6 1.09 -32.65 8.27
N ALA A 7 -0.03 -33.37 8.39
CA ALA A 7 -1.26 -33.03 7.69
C ALA A 7 -1.87 -31.73 8.20
N ILE A 8 -1.84 -31.51 9.52
CA ILE A 8 -2.30 -30.27 10.16
C ILE A 8 -1.43 -29.08 9.73
N MET A 9 -0.10 -29.26 9.68
CA MET A 9 0.83 -28.21 9.25
C MET A 9 0.69 -27.90 7.75
N ALA A 10 0.44 -28.90 6.90
CA ALA A 10 0.18 -28.71 5.47
C ALA A 10 -1.11 -27.91 5.23
N VAL A 11 -2.19 -28.24 5.94
CA VAL A 11 -3.45 -27.48 5.89
C VAL A 11 -3.25 -26.06 6.43
N ALA A 12 -2.52 -25.89 7.53
CA ALA A 12 -2.22 -24.57 8.08
C ALA A 12 -1.43 -23.68 7.10
N HIS A 13 -0.47 -24.24 6.35
CA HIS A 13 0.29 -23.53 5.32
C HIS A 13 -0.56 -23.08 4.12
N ILE A 14 -1.70 -23.73 3.86
CA ILE A 14 -2.63 -23.31 2.81
C ILE A 14 -3.62 -22.28 3.36
N VAL A 15 -4.17 -22.54 4.55
CA VAL A 15 -5.24 -21.74 5.16
C VAL A 15 -4.72 -20.39 5.70
N LEU A 16 -3.53 -20.34 6.33
CA LEU A 16 -3.00 -19.11 6.90
C LEU A 16 -2.68 -18.03 5.84
N PRO A 17 -2.05 -18.34 4.70
CA PRO A 17 -1.87 -17.38 3.61
C PRO A 17 -3.18 -16.95 2.96
N MET A 18 -4.15 -17.86 2.81
CA MET A 18 -5.49 -17.50 2.33
C MET A 18 -6.14 -16.47 3.25
N ARG A 19 -6.05 -16.67 4.57
CA ARG A 19 -6.53 -15.71 5.57
C ARG A 19 -5.79 -14.37 5.47
N LYS A 20 -4.48 -14.38 5.27
CA LYS A 20 -3.68 -13.15 5.07
C LYS A 20 -4.06 -12.41 3.79
N ARG A 21 -4.33 -13.12 2.69
CA ARG A 21 -4.74 -12.52 1.41
C ARG A 21 -6.13 -11.90 1.50
N LEU A 22 -7.10 -12.61 2.06
CA LEU A 22 -8.45 -12.09 2.29
C LEU A 22 -8.42 -10.87 3.23
N LEU A 23 -7.59 -10.93 4.28
CA LEU A 23 -7.37 -9.80 5.17
C LEU A 23 -6.75 -8.61 4.42
N GLY A 24 -5.75 -8.86 3.58
CA GLY A 24 -5.14 -7.86 2.69
C GLY A 24 -6.18 -7.16 1.83
N GLN A 25 -6.99 -7.93 1.10
CA GLN A 25 -8.06 -7.42 0.23
C GLN A 25 -9.12 -6.62 1.01
N ALA A 26 -9.55 -7.10 2.17
CA ALA A 26 -10.49 -6.37 3.01
C ALA A 26 -9.90 -5.01 3.45
N GLY A 27 -8.62 -4.99 3.79
CA GLY A 27 -7.92 -3.75 4.13
C GLY A 27 -7.73 -2.81 2.93
N GLU A 28 -7.47 -3.32 1.72
CA GLU A 28 -7.42 -2.51 0.49
C GLU A 28 -8.78 -1.82 0.23
N TRP A 29 -9.90 -2.55 0.35
CA TRP A 29 -11.23 -1.96 0.19
C TRP A 29 -11.53 -0.90 1.25
N LEU A 30 -11.19 -1.16 2.51
CA LEU A 30 -11.34 -0.19 3.59
C LEU A 30 -10.46 1.04 3.35
N ALA A 31 -9.24 0.86 2.87
CA ALA A 31 -8.33 1.95 2.50
C ALA A 31 -8.93 2.83 1.40
N VAL A 32 -9.47 2.23 0.34
CA VAL A 32 -10.17 2.96 -0.73
C VAL A 32 -11.31 3.81 -0.18
N PHE A 33 -12.12 3.24 0.71
CA PHE A 33 -13.23 3.95 1.34
C PHE A 33 -12.75 5.12 2.23
N ILE A 34 -11.73 4.90 3.07
CA ILE A 34 -11.11 5.94 3.90
C ILE A 34 -10.58 7.09 3.04
N VAL A 35 -9.86 6.76 1.96
CA VAL A 35 -9.27 7.75 1.04
C VAL A 35 -10.37 8.57 0.37
N PHE A 36 -11.43 7.91 -0.12
CA PHE A 36 -12.59 8.55 -0.72
C PHE A 36 -13.30 9.50 0.27
N LEU A 37 -13.64 9.02 1.47
CA LEU A 37 -14.29 9.84 2.50
C LEU A 37 -13.41 10.99 2.98
N SER A 38 -12.09 10.86 2.89
CA SER A 38 -11.13 11.93 3.21
C SER A 38 -11.03 13.00 2.11
N GLY A 39 -11.91 12.96 1.11
CA GLY A 39 -12.02 13.97 0.05
C GLY A 39 -10.97 13.84 -1.05
N TYR A 40 -10.32 12.68 -1.18
CA TYR A 40 -9.43 12.41 -2.30
C TYR A 40 -10.21 11.82 -3.47
N ARG A 41 -9.91 12.29 -4.68
CA ARG A 41 -10.38 11.64 -5.91
C ARG A 41 -9.50 10.45 -6.21
N LEU A 42 -10.09 9.25 -6.23
CA LEU A 42 -9.42 8.03 -6.67
C LEU A 42 -9.11 8.11 -8.16
N LEU A 43 -7.88 7.78 -8.54
CA LEU A 43 -7.41 7.73 -9.92
C LEU A 43 -7.17 6.29 -10.39
N ALA A 44 -6.62 5.45 -9.52
CA ALA A 44 -6.46 4.02 -9.74
C ALA A 44 -6.40 3.26 -8.40
N VAL A 45 -6.78 1.99 -8.44
CA VAL A 45 -6.63 1.03 -7.35
C VAL A 45 -5.96 -0.21 -7.93
N ASN A 46 -5.00 -0.79 -7.22
CA ASN A 46 -4.20 -1.94 -7.66
C ASN A 46 -3.53 -1.70 -9.02
N PHE A 47 -2.90 -0.53 -9.19
CA PHE A 47 -2.22 -0.16 -10.42
C PHE A 47 -0.94 -1.00 -10.58
N ARG A 48 -0.77 -1.64 -11.74
CA ARG A 48 0.37 -2.51 -12.04
C ARG A 48 1.14 -2.03 -13.25
N ALA A 49 2.45 -2.08 -13.14
CA ALA A 49 3.41 -1.87 -14.22
C ALA A 49 4.47 -2.96 -14.18
N ARG A 50 5.36 -2.99 -15.19
CA ARG A 50 6.46 -3.95 -15.23
C ARG A 50 7.38 -3.87 -14.00
N ALA A 51 7.58 -2.66 -13.46
CA ALA A 51 8.47 -2.42 -12.33
C ALA A 51 7.86 -2.79 -10.97
N GLY A 52 6.53 -2.84 -10.86
CA GLY A 52 5.85 -3.07 -9.59
C GLY A 52 4.38 -2.69 -9.60
N GLU A 53 3.84 -2.47 -8.41
CA GLU A 53 2.45 -2.13 -8.18
C GLU A 53 2.33 -1.01 -7.16
N ILE A 54 1.21 -0.27 -7.25
CA ILE A 54 0.81 0.77 -6.30
C ILE A 54 -0.66 0.50 -5.94
N ASP A 55 -0.94 0.35 -4.65
CA ASP A 55 -2.25 -0.09 -4.17
C ASP A 55 -3.32 0.97 -4.43
N ILE A 56 -3.02 2.24 -4.15
CA ILE A 56 -3.95 3.35 -4.40
C ILE A 56 -3.21 4.53 -5.03
N ILE A 57 -3.76 5.08 -6.11
CA ILE A 57 -3.35 6.36 -6.68
C ILE A 57 -4.54 7.31 -6.57
N CYS A 58 -4.37 8.45 -5.90
CA CYS A 58 -5.43 9.41 -5.68
C CYS A 58 -4.91 10.85 -5.76
N ARG A 59 -5.81 11.83 -5.85
CA ARG A 59 -5.44 13.26 -5.88
C ARG A 59 -6.32 14.13 -5.01
N ARG A 60 -5.75 15.22 -4.49
CA ARG A 60 -6.47 16.28 -3.79
C ARG A 60 -5.68 17.59 -3.85
N CYS A 61 -6.33 18.69 -4.20
CA CYS A 61 -5.76 20.06 -4.13
C CYS A 61 -4.35 20.19 -4.76
N GLY A 62 -4.16 19.72 -6.00
CA GLY A 62 -2.86 19.80 -6.70
C GLY A 62 -1.81 18.77 -6.24
N VAL A 63 -2.15 17.89 -5.29
CA VAL A 63 -1.28 16.80 -4.85
C VAL A 63 -1.76 15.49 -5.48
N ILE A 64 -0.85 14.74 -6.09
CA ILE A 64 -1.05 13.34 -6.46
C ILE A 64 -0.36 12.44 -5.43
N VAL A 65 -1.09 11.46 -4.93
CA VAL A 65 -0.65 10.55 -3.88
C VAL A 65 -0.52 9.15 -4.44
N PHE A 66 0.65 8.56 -4.28
CA PHE A 66 0.93 7.16 -4.53
C PHE A 66 1.01 6.45 -3.18
N MET A 67 0.05 5.58 -2.90
CA MET A 67 -0.15 5.02 -1.57
C MET A 67 0.03 3.51 -1.57
N GLU A 68 0.81 3.03 -0.60
CA GLU A 68 0.88 1.63 -0.20
C GLU A 68 -0.06 1.39 0.99
N VAL A 69 -0.82 0.30 0.95
CA VAL A 69 -1.75 -0.12 2.02
C VAL A 69 -1.16 -1.31 2.76
N LYS A 70 -1.18 -1.25 4.10
CA LYS A 70 -0.73 -2.34 4.95
C LYS A 70 -1.79 -2.75 5.94
N THR A 71 -2.25 -3.98 5.78
CA THR A 71 -3.27 -4.55 6.66
C THR A 71 -2.63 -5.44 7.72
N ARG A 72 -3.00 -5.21 8.99
CA ARG A 72 -2.54 -5.99 10.15
C ARG A 72 -3.72 -6.45 10.97
N TRP A 73 -3.59 -7.61 11.61
CA TRP A 73 -4.59 -8.12 12.54
C TRP A 73 -4.49 -7.41 13.91
N GLN A 74 -3.37 -7.56 14.63
CA GLN A 74 -3.21 -7.03 16.00
C GLN A 74 -1.81 -6.46 16.33
N SER A 75 -0.81 -6.63 15.46
CA SER A 75 0.60 -6.30 15.76
C SER A 75 0.87 -4.81 16.04
N ASP A 76 1.85 -4.53 16.90
CA ASP A 76 2.26 -3.18 17.30
C ASP A 76 2.81 -2.32 16.15
N LEU A 77 2.47 -1.03 16.24
CA LEU A 77 2.81 0.03 15.28
C LEU A 77 4.32 0.36 15.25
N SER A 78 5.06 0.01 16.29
CA SER A 78 6.50 0.26 16.40
C SER A 78 7.30 -0.37 15.26
N SER A 79 6.84 -1.50 14.72
CA SER A 79 7.42 -2.14 13.52
C SER A 79 7.00 -1.49 12.18
N CYS A 80 6.03 -0.58 12.21
CA CYS A 80 5.42 -0.02 11.00
C CYS A 80 6.22 1.13 10.38
N TYR A 81 7.07 1.82 11.15
CA TYR A 81 7.92 2.89 10.63
C TYR A 81 9.05 2.37 9.73
N SER A 82 9.51 1.12 9.91
CA SER A 82 10.46 0.44 9.01
C SER A 82 9.80 -0.19 7.77
N ALA A 83 8.49 -0.05 7.58
CA ALA A 83 7.72 -1.05 6.84
C ALA A 83 7.88 -1.05 5.31
N VAL A 84 8.44 -0.04 4.66
CA VAL A 84 8.71 -0.11 3.22
C VAL A 84 10.22 -0.13 3.03
N GLY A 85 10.76 -1.33 2.82
CA GLY A 85 12.19 -1.51 2.54
C GLY A 85 12.60 -0.83 1.23
N MET A 86 13.89 -0.52 1.09
CA MET A 86 14.45 0.24 -0.04
C MET A 86 14.01 -0.30 -1.42
N LYS A 87 14.00 -1.63 -1.59
CA LYS A 87 13.55 -2.26 -2.85
C LYS A 87 12.09 -1.93 -3.20
N LYS A 88 11.18 -1.93 -2.22
CA LYS A 88 9.76 -1.62 -2.46
C LYS A 88 9.57 -0.13 -2.72
N ARG A 89 10.31 0.75 -2.02
CA ARG A 89 10.32 2.20 -2.33
C ARG A 89 10.72 2.45 -3.79
N GLN A 90 11.82 1.84 -4.24
CA GLN A 90 12.29 2.00 -5.62
C GLN A 90 11.25 1.52 -6.64
N ARG A 91 10.59 0.38 -6.38
CA ARG A 91 9.52 -0.11 -7.26
C ARG A 91 8.34 0.84 -7.32
N ILE A 92 7.92 1.41 -6.20
CA ILE A 92 6.83 2.39 -6.16
C ILE A 92 7.22 3.64 -6.96
N LEU A 93 8.45 4.15 -6.78
CA LEU A 93 8.95 5.32 -7.52
C LEU A 93 8.99 5.08 -9.03
N THR A 94 9.53 3.94 -9.48
CA THR A 94 9.56 3.63 -10.92
C THR A 94 8.14 3.41 -11.47
N THR A 95 7.24 2.81 -10.68
CA THR A 95 5.85 2.59 -11.07
C THR A 95 5.07 3.91 -11.14
N SER A 96 5.36 4.87 -10.25
CA SER A 96 4.73 6.20 -10.27
C SER A 96 5.19 7.02 -11.47
N GLN A 97 6.47 6.97 -11.83
CA GLN A 97 7.00 7.58 -13.05
C GLN A 97 6.30 7.02 -14.30
N TYR A 98 6.10 5.70 -14.37
CA TYR A 98 5.35 5.08 -15.46
C TYR A 98 3.87 5.49 -15.48
N PHE A 99 3.24 5.66 -14.31
CA PHE A 99 1.89 6.22 -14.25
C PHE A 99 1.85 7.64 -14.83
N LEU A 100 2.77 8.51 -14.42
CA LEU A 100 2.81 9.90 -14.86
C LEU A 100 3.12 10.05 -16.35
N SER A 101 3.94 9.17 -16.94
CA SER A 101 4.16 9.18 -18.39
C SER A 101 2.90 8.80 -19.18
N LYS A 102 2.02 7.95 -18.61
CA LYS A 102 0.73 7.60 -19.19
C LYS A 102 -0.35 8.66 -18.97
N TYR A 103 -0.23 9.46 -17.91
CA TYR A 103 -1.20 10.49 -17.54
C TYR A 103 -0.53 11.86 -17.32
N PRO A 104 -0.07 12.53 -18.41
CA PRO A 104 0.69 13.78 -18.34
C PRO A 104 -0.03 14.93 -17.63
N GLN A 105 -1.37 14.91 -17.57
CA GLN A 105 -2.16 15.92 -16.86
C GLN A 105 -1.89 15.98 -15.34
N TYR A 106 -1.16 15.02 -14.79
CA TYR A 106 -0.76 14.99 -13.39
C TYR A 106 0.73 15.32 -13.16
N LEU A 107 1.50 15.64 -14.21
CA LEU A 107 2.94 15.95 -14.09
C LEU A 107 3.20 17.18 -13.23
N GLU A 108 2.34 18.19 -13.33
CA GLU A 108 2.43 19.43 -12.53
C GLU A 108 1.93 19.26 -11.09
N CYS A 109 1.38 18.09 -10.74
CA CYS A 109 0.94 17.84 -9.36
C CYS A 109 2.15 17.58 -8.46
N THR A 110 2.11 18.11 -7.23
CA THR A 110 3.06 17.72 -6.19
C THR A 110 2.90 16.22 -5.91
N GLN A 111 3.98 15.47 -6.08
CA GLN A 111 3.97 14.03 -5.82
C GLN A 111 4.16 13.76 -4.33
N ARG A 112 3.37 12.84 -3.81
CA ARG A 112 3.47 12.40 -2.42
C ARG A 112 3.37 10.88 -2.35
N PHE A 113 4.24 10.27 -1.55
CA PHE A 113 4.22 8.83 -1.31
C PHE A 113 3.75 8.57 0.11
N ASP A 114 2.59 7.93 0.24
CA ASP A 114 1.95 7.69 1.52
C ASP A 114 1.95 6.20 1.87
N ILE A 115 1.88 5.89 3.16
CA ILE A 115 1.58 4.54 3.64
C ILE A 115 0.33 4.63 4.51
N LEU A 116 -0.68 3.82 4.21
CA LEU A 116 -1.88 3.67 5.04
C LEU A 116 -1.84 2.31 5.72
N ILE A 117 -1.72 2.31 7.05
CA ILE A 117 -1.74 1.10 7.84
C ILE A 117 -3.11 0.97 8.50
N ILE A 118 -3.73 -0.18 8.33
CA ILE A 118 -5.03 -0.52 8.90
C ILE A 118 -4.86 -1.70 9.83
N ARG A 119 -5.23 -1.50 11.10
CA ARG A 119 -5.40 -2.60 12.06
C ARG A 119 -6.86 -3.01 12.05
N ILE A 120 -7.14 -4.23 11.61
CA ILE A 120 -8.53 -4.68 11.41
C ILE A 120 -9.23 -5.00 12.73
N MET A 121 -8.52 -5.50 13.74
CA MET A 121 -9.16 -5.92 14.99
C MET A 121 -9.77 -4.75 15.78
N ASP A 122 -9.16 -3.56 15.72
CA ASP A 122 -9.60 -2.37 16.44
C ASP A 122 -9.88 -1.17 15.52
N LEU A 123 -9.93 -1.40 14.20
CA LEU A 123 -10.15 -0.42 13.14
C LEU A 123 -9.25 0.84 13.24
N ARG A 124 -8.07 0.73 13.85
CA ARG A 124 -7.15 1.87 13.91
C ARG A 124 -6.46 2.10 12.58
N ILE A 125 -6.48 3.36 12.17
CA ILE A 125 -5.94 3.83 10.89
C ILE A 125 -4.72 4.71 11.18
N HIS A 126 -3.61 4.39 10.56
CA HIS A 126 -2.40 5.21 10.62
C HIS A 126 -2.01 5.62 9.20
N TRP A 127 -2.28 6.88 8.88
CA TRP A 127 -1.93 7.47 7.60
C TRP A 127 -0.61 8.22 7.72
N VAL A 128 0.46 7.58 7.26
CA VAL A 128 1.79 8.17 7.21
C VAL A 128 1.92 8.92 5.89
N LYS A 129 1.78 10.26 5.95
CA LYS A 129 1.98 11.12 4.79
C LYS A 129 3.46 11.36 4.52
N ASN A 130 3.87 11.49 3.26
CA ASN A 130 5.28 11.68 2.90
C ASN A 130 6.20 10.61 3.50
N ALA A 131 5.75 9.35 3.49
CA ALA A 131 6.49 8.24 4.09
C ALA A 131 7.89 8.05 3.47
N PHE A 132 8.06 8.47 2.22
CA PHE A 132 9.35 8.63 1.56
C PHE A 132 9.22 9.66 0.43
N SER A 133 10.34 10.20 0.00
CA SER A 133 10.41 11.05 -1.19
C SER A 133 11.01 10.28 -2.36
N SER A 134 10.71 10.71 -3.58
CA SER A 134 11.61 10.40 -4.69
C SER A 134 12.98 10.99 -4.35
N PRO A 135 14.09 10.27 -4.55
CA PRO A 135 15.37 10.95 -4.66
C PRO A 135 15.17 12.00 -5.76
N ILE A 136 15.51 13.25 -5.44
CA ILE A 136 15.54 14.32 -6.42
C ILE A 136 16.64 13.90 -7.38
N ILE A 137 16.25 13.40 -8.56
CA ILE A 137 17.21 13.15 -9.64
C ILE A 137 17.45 14.53 -10.27
N GLY A 138 18.58 15.16 -9.90
CA GLY A 138 19.09 16.39 -10.53
C GLY A 138 19.05 17.62 -9.64
N LEU A 139 20.02 17.75 -8.73
CA LEU A 139 20.67 19.02 -8.34
C LEU A 139 22.12 18.71 -7.97
N ASP A 140 22.89 18.35 -8.99
CA ASP A 140 24.35 18.35 -9.06
C ASP A 140 24.71 18.98 -10.43
#